data_AF-A0A9P3BBX6-F1
#
_entry.id   AF-A0A9P3BBX6-F1
#
_cell.length_a   1.000
_cell.length_b   1.000
_cell.length_c   1.000
_cell.angle_alpha   90.00
_cell.angle_beta   90.00
_cell.angle_gamma   90.00
#
_symmetry.space_group_name_H-M   'P 1'
#
loop_
_entity.id
_entity.type
_entity.pdbx_description
1 polymer ?
#
loop_
_entity_poly.entity_id
_entity_poly.type
_entity_poly.pdbx_seq_one_letter_code
_entity_poly.pdbx_strand_id
1 'polypeptide(L)'
;MAELSDDIEDIEAWASMESLYDKAIQSPSEITQDEKHAILEWPSLEQMEETSQKYVGKSLQDLFHTAANDPLALTYPECRLFKDDFHILRSLDSVKYSTDRMHRRIARQDLSDKWQQARAAVSAPDELKARENALEVYLEKLKAHSKPLIEAGERYWTHPPDWVQKILDREGKGWGYVIYRPSIIHEEESTKEAWRACWDYFNELLSFHPVTMPFLEFGEKIQDSKIIDFVDYEPEMGGVDQLRQDFRDRRDKYGLQPGVLSNVFINVPTECRDTHLGPFPYNWAWAIDPDWSLPGPDADGYDGRVKVTCAQLFNKFYELMSTKKVTLKKIWEEFHEVNETLPDGPMPCWIMSPKEKWPNN
;
A
#
# COMPACT_ATOMS: atom_id res chain seq x y z
N MET A 1 0.87 -5.97 25.85
CA MET A 1 2.00 -6.22 26.78
C MET A 1 3.36 -6.14 26.08
N ALA A 2 3.49 -6.46 24.79
CA ALA A 2 4.73 -6.24 24.03
C ALA A 2 5.05 -4.75 23.80
N GLU A 3 4.06 -3.92 23.43
CA GLU A 3 4.28 -2.48 23.15
C GLU A 3 4.83 -1.68 24.34
N LEU A 4 4.38 -1.98 25.56
CA LEU A 4 4.89 -1.32 26.78
C LEU A 4 6.35 -1.70 27.11
N SER A 5 6.85 -2.83 26.58
CA SER A 5 8.24 -3.25 26.78
C SER A 5 9.19 -2.46 25.88
N ASP A 6 8.81 -2.29 24.62
CA ASP A 6 9.60 -1.54 23.63
C ASP A 6 9.72 -0.05 24.02
N ASP A 7 8.64 0.55 24.56
CA ASP A 7 8.62 1.95 25.00
C ASP A 7 9.59 2.23 26.18
N ILE A 8 9.78 1.25 27.07
CA ILE A 8 10.68 1.39 28.23
C ILE A 8 12.14 1.29 27.79
N GLU A 9 12.46 0.37 26.87
CA GLU A 9 13.82 0.20 26.35
C GLU A 9 14.31 1.44 25.59
N ASP A 10 13.45 2.13 24.83
CA ASP A 10 13.82 3.36 24.11
C ASP A 10 14.11 4.54 25.07
N ILE A 11 13.36 4.66 26.18
CA ILE A 11 13.60 5.70 27.19
C ILE A 11 14.94 5.46 27.91
N GLU A 12 15.25 4.21 28.26
CA GLU A 12 16.51 3.86 28.92
C GLU A 12 17.71 4.06 27.98
N ALA A 13 17.58 3.68 26.70
CA ALA A 13 18.59 3.95 25.69
C ALA A 13 18.86 5.45 25.56
N TRP A 14 17.82 6.28 25.53
CA TRP A 14 17.98 7.74 25.48
C TRP A 14 18.62 8.32 26.75
N ALA A 15 18.29 7.77 27.92
CA ALA A 15 18.92 8.16 29.20
C ALA A 15 20.41 7.83 29.23
N SER A 16 20.85 6.76 28.57
CA SER A 16 22.28 6.41 28.48
C SER A 16 23.13 7.47 27.76
N MET A 17 22.50 8.32 26.93
CA MET A 17 23.14 9.41 26.19
C MET A 17 23.38 10.67 27.03
N GLU A 18 22.88 10.73 28.27
CA GLU A 18 22.97 11.94 29.11
C GLU A 18 24.41 12.44 29.31
N SER A 19 25.35 11.52 29.54
CA SER A 19 26.77 11.87 29.70
C SER A 19 27.36 12.50 28.44
N LEU A 20 26.90 12.08 27.26
CA LEU A 20 27.30 12.66 25.99
C LEU A 20 26.71 14.06 25.80
N TYR A 21 25.47 14.28 26.24
CA TYR A 21 24.86 15.61 26.25
C TYR A 21 25.62 16.57 27.17
N ASP A 22 26.00 16.12 28.37
CA ASP A 22 26.80 16.92 29.30
C ASP A 22 28.18 17.26 28.70
N LYS A 23 28.85 16.30 28.06
CA LYS A 23 30.11 16.53 27.32
C LYS A 23 29.92 17.61 26.24
N ALA A 24 28.84 17.52 25.47
CA ALA A 24 28.55 18.45 24.38
C ALA A 24 28.28 19.88 24.86
N ILE A 25 27.61 20.04 26.00
CA ILE A 25 27.33 21.34 26.60
C ILE A 25 28.60 21.96 27.20
N GLN A 26 29.43 21.17 27.87
CA GLN A 26 30.61 21.68 28.59
C GLN A 26 31.82 21.92 27.67
N SER A 27 32.03 21.02 26.71
CA SER A 27 33.21 20.98 25.84
C SER A 27 32.81 20.66 24.39
N PRO A 28 32.04 21.54 23.70
CA PRO A 28 31.55 21.26 22.35
C PRO A 28 32.67 21.02 21.33
N SER A 29 33.85 21.60 21.52
CA SER A 29 35.02 21.38 20.64
C SER A 29 35.66 19.99 20.77
N GLU A 30 35.34 19.24 21.83
CA GLU A 30 35.82 17.86 22.04
C GLU A 30 34.85 16.80 21.51
N ILE A 31 33.71 17.23 20.97
CA ILE A 31 32.73 16.35 20.33
C ILE A 31 33.25 15.92 18.96
N THR A 32 33.38 14.61 18.78
CA THR A 32 33.71 14.00 17.50
C THR A 32 32.54 14.09 16.52
N GLN A 33 32.79 13.87 15.23
CA GLN A 33 31.73 13.87 14.23
C GLN A 33 30.66 12.80 14.51
N ASP A 34 31.07 11.59 14.90
CA ASP A 34 30.15 10.50 15.21
C ASP A 34 29.29 10.82 16.44
N GLU A 35 29.90 11.40 17.48
CA GLU A 35 29.17 11.88 18.66
C GLU A 35 28.18 12.99 18.31
N LYS A 36 28.57 13.94 17.45
CA LYS A 36 27.66 14.99 16.94
C LYS A 36 26.45 14.36 16.24
N HIS A 37 26.67 13.38 15.37
CA HIS A 37 25.59 12.70 14.65
C HIS A 37 24.69 11.93 15.62
N ALA A 38 25.25 11.26 16.63
CA ALA A 38 24.47 10.60 17.67
C ALA A 38 23.60 11.58 18.48
N ILE A 39 24.14 12.75 18.86
CA ILE A 39 23.40 13.81 19.57
C ILE A 39 22.27 14.38 18.70
N LEU A 40 22.54 14.58 17.41
CA LEU A 40 21.56 15.10 16.45
C LEU A 40 20.57 14.03 15.98
N GLU A 41 20.81 12.77 16.32
CA GLU A 41 20.10 11.57 15.84
C GLU A 41 20.14 11.44 14.31
N TRP A 42 21.24 11.91 13.70
CA TRP A 42 21.50 11.81 12.26
C TRP A 42 22.17 10.47 11.93
N PRO A 43 21.92 9.91 10.74
CA PRO A 43 22.73 8.81 10.21
C PRO A 43 24.17 9.28 9.97
N SER A 44 25.10 8.37 9.67
CA SER A 44 26.49 8.75 9.39
C SER A 44 26.60 9.76 8.23
N LEU A 45 27.68 10.54 8.19
CA LEU A 45 27.87 11.56 7.15
C LEU A 45 27.82 10.97 5.73
N GLU A 46 28.43 9.79 5.54
CA GLU A 46 28.39 9.06 4.26
C GLU A 46 26.95 8.70 3.87
N GLN A 47 26.15 8.20 4.82
CA GLN A 47 24.75 7.87 4.58
C GLN A 47 23.88 9.10 4.31
N MET A 48 24.14 10.22 4.99
CA MET A 48 23.46 11.49 4.70
C MET A 48 23.75 11.95 3.28
N GLU A 49 25.02 11.93 2.86
CA GLU A 49 25.44 12.31 1.51
C GLU A 49 24.82 11.38 0.45
N GLU A 50 24.88 10.06 0.67
CA GLU A 50 24.25 9.08 -0.22
C GLU A 50 22.73 9.33 -0.34
N THR A 51 22.07 9.56 0.80
CA THR A 51 20.63 9.78 0.85
C THR A 51 20.23 11.08 0.14
N SER A 52 20.92 12.18 0.42
CA SER A 52 20.70 13.46 -0.25
C SER A 52 20.91 13.33 -1.76
N GLN A 53 22.02 12.71 -2.19
CA GLN A 53 22.30 12.54 -3.61
C GLN A 53 21.27 11.63 -4.31
N LYS A 54 20.86 10.53 -3.66
CA LYS A 54 19.94 9.54 -4.23
C LYS A 54 18.51 10.03 -4.34
N TYR A 55 17.99 10.72 -3.31
CA TYR A 55 16.57 11.04 -3.21
C TYR A 55 16.23 12.48 -3.59
N VAL A 56 17.18 13.41 -3.46
CA VAL A 56 16.97 14.83 -3.86
C VAL A 56 17.95 15.33 -4.92
N GLY A 57 18.96 14.53 -5.28
CA GLY A 57 19.89 14.88 -6.37
C GLY A 57 20.83 16.03 -6.04
N LYS A 58 21.03 16.33 -4.75
CA LYS A 58 21.91 17.41 -4.27
C LYS A 58 22.95 16.86 -3.31
N SER A 59 24.12 17.52 -3.29
CA SER A 59 25.09 17.30 -2.22
C SER A 59 24.52 17.74 -0.87
N LEU A 60 25.01 17.16 0.22
CA LEU A 60 24.57 17.56 1.56
C LEU A 60 24.88 19.03 1.83
N GLN A 61 26.04 19.50 1.38
CA GLN A 61 26.48 20.89 1.53
C GLN A 61 25.55 21.87 0.79
N ASP A 62 25.18 21.57 -0.46
CA ASP A 62 24.26 22.42 -1.23
C ASP A 62 22.87 22.46 -0.60
N LEU A 63 22.43 21.33 -0.02
CA LEU A 63 21.16 21.22 0.66
C LEU A 63 21.11 22.10 1.92
N PHE A 64 22.14 22.04 2.78
CA PHE A 64 22.28 22.94 3.93
C PHE A 64 22.39 24.41 3.50
N HIS A 65 23.19 24.70 2.47
CA HIS A 65 23.36 26.07 1.97
C HIS A 65 22.04 26.65 1.43
N THR A 66 21.29 25.88 0.66
CA THR A 66 19.97 26.28 0.12
C THR A 66 19.01 26.52 1.28
N ALA A 67 18.90 25.60 2.23
CA ALA A 67 17.98 25.75 3.36
C ALA A 67 18.33 26.96 4.25
N ALA A 68 19.62 27.24 4.47
CA ALA A 68 20.06 28.36 5.31
C ALA A 68 19.84 29.74 4.65
N ASN A 69 19.88 29.83 3.33
CA ASN A 69 19.93 31.11 2.60
C ASN A 69 18.72 31.39 1.71
N ASP A 70 18.07 30.36 1.18
CA ASP A 70 16.89 30.45 0.32
C ASP A 70 15.91 29.28 0.61
N PRO A 71 15.26 29.26 1.79
CA PRO A 71 14.39 28.14 2.15
C PRO A 71 13.15 28.03 1.28
N LEU A 72 12.73 29.10 0.60
CA LEU A 72 11.61 29.05 -0.34
C LEU A 72 11.98 28.27 -1.62
N ALA A 73 13.26 28.12 -1.95
CA ALA A 73 13.70 27.26 -3.06
C ALA A 73 13.67 25.76 -2.72
N LEU A 74 13.46 25.38 -1.45
CA LEU A 74 13.34 23.98 -1.07
C LEU A 74 12.08 23.35 -1.67
N THR A 75 12.19 22.09 -2.04
CA THR A 75 11.11 21.20 -2.43
C THR A 75 10.57 20.44 -1.22
N TYR A 76 9.37 19.85 -1.34
CA TYR A 76 8.82 19.00 -0.27
C TYR A 76 9.77 17.85 0.15
N PRO A 77 10.32 17.03 -0.76
CA PRO A 77 11.26 15.99 -0.36
C PRO A 77 12.47 16.54 0.42
N GLU A 78 13.04 17.67 -0.01
CA GLU A 78 14.16 18.29 0.72
C GLU A 78 13.76 18.70 2.15
N CYS A 79 12.60 19.33 2.33
CA CYS A 79 12.08 19.64 3.67
C CYS A 79 11.79 18.37 4.47
N ARG A 80 11.32 17.28 3.83
CA ARG A 80 11.06 15.99 4.49
C ARG A 80 12.36 15.37 5.02
N LEU A 81 13.48 15.47 4.29
CA LEU A 81 14.79 15.03 4.82
C LEU A 81 15.17 15.77 6.11
N PHE A 82 15.02 17.09 6.16
CA PHE A 82 15.30 17.85 7.39
C PHE A 82 14.35 17.49 8.55
N LYS A 83 13.06 17.27 8.23
CA LYS A 83 12.06 16.87 9.23
C LYS A 83 12.36 15.50 9.82
N ASP A 84 12.70 14.54 8.96
CA ASP A 84 12.97 13.15 9.33
C ASP A 84 14.45 12.93 9.69
N ASP A 85 15.21 14.01 9.98
CA ASP A 85 16.62 13.94 10.41
C ASP A 85 17.51 13.09 9.47
N PHE A 86 17.26 13.20 8.16
CA PHE A 86 17.90 12.48 7.06
C PHE A 86 17.64 10.97 7.01
N HIS A 87 16.70 10.45 7.79
CA HIS A 87 16.23 9.07 7.68
C HIS A 87 15.23 8.91 6.52
N ILE A 88 15.36 7.83 5.76
CA ILE A 88 14.36 7.42 4.76
C ILE A 88 13.36 6.48 5.41
N LEU A 89 12.34 7.08 6.01
CA LEU A 89 11.27 6.38 6.72
C LEU A 89 10.06 6.16 5.81
N ARG A 90 9.38 5.02 5.95
CA ARG A 90 8.02 4.82 5.42
C ARG A 90 7.03 5.66 6.23
N SER A 91 5.81 5.86 5.74
CA SER A 91 4.81 6.70 6.41
C SER A 91 4.53 6.26 7.84
N LEU A 92 4.29 4.96 8.06
CA LEU A 92 4.04 4.44 9.40
C LEU A 92 5.29 4.53 10.30
N ASP A 93 6.48 4.28 9.74
CA ASP A 93 7.74 4.39 10.48
C ASP A 93 8.03 5.85 10.87
N SER A 94 7.73 6.82 10.01
CA SER A 94 7.86 8.26 10.28
C SER A 94 6.90 8.71 11.39
N VAL A 95 5.67 8.20 11.38
CA VAL A 95 4.68 8.45 12.44
C VAL A 95 5.15 7.85 13.76
N LYS A 96 5.60 6.59 13.76
CA LYS A 96 6.14 5.93 14.94
C LYS A 96 7.36 6.69 15.49
N TYR A 97 8.35 6.95 14.65
CA TYR A 97 9.56 7.71 14.99
C TYR A 97 9.25 9.08 15.63
N SER A 98 8.31 9.83 15.05
CA SER A 98 7.88 11.12 15.58
C SER A 98 7.18 10.99 16.94
N THR A 99 6.37 9.94 17.10
CA THR A 99 5.60 9.65 18.32
C THR A 99 6.52 9.23 19.45
N ASP A 100 7.43 8.30 19.21
CA ASP A 100 8.40 7.79 20.19
C ASP A 100 9.27 8.94 20.71
N ARG A 101 9.74 9.81 19.81
CA ARG A 101 10.50 10.99 20.20
C ARG A 101 9.67 11.98 21.02
N MET A 102 8.39 12.17 20.69
CA MET A 102 7.50 13.01 21.49
C MET A 102 7.27 12.41 22.88
N HIS A 103 7.03 11.11 22.96
CA HIS A 103 6.86 10.38 24.22
C HIS A 103 8.09 10.51 25.12
N ARG A 104 9.30 10.30 24.57
CA ARG A 104 10.56 10.48 25.30
C ARG A 104 10.67 11.88 25.92
N ARG A 105 10.34 12.93 25.15
CA ARG A 105 10.38 14.32 25.63
C ARG A 105 9.40 14.58 26.76
N ILE A 106 8.18 14.03 26.67
CA ILE A 106 7.16 14.17 27.72
C ILE A 106 7.58 13.40 28.97
N ALA A 107 8.10 12.18 28.81
CA ALA A 107 8.46 11.30 29.92
C ALA A 107 9.68 11.81 30.71
N ARG A 108 10.64 12.44 30.03
CA ARG A 108 11.90 12.96 30.61
C ARG A 108 12.18 14.38 30.12
N GLN A 109 11.40 15.34 30.62
CA GLN A 109 11.55 16.75 30.26
C GLN A 109 12.94 17.30 30.59
N ASP A 110 13.51 16.88 31.73
CA ASP A 110 14.88 17.22 32.15
C ASP A 110 15.92 16.84 31.08
N LEU A 111 15.81 15.62 30.56
CA LEU A 111 16.69 15.09 29.53
C LEU A 111 16.41 15.74 28.17
N SER A 112 15.16 16.05 27.86
CA SER A 112 14.77 16.81 26.67
C SER A 112 15.42 18.19 26.63
N ASP A 113 15.38 18.93 27.74
CA ASP A 113 15.97 20.27 27.81
C ASP A 113 17.49 20.21 27.66
N LYS A 114 18.13 19.20 28.29
CA LYS A 114 19.57 18.95 28.16
C LYS A 114 19.95 18.56 26.72
N TRP A 115 19.19 17.67 26.10
CA TRP A 115 19.38 17.26 24.71
C TRP A 115 19.26 18.45 23.75
N GLN A 116 18.29 19.35 23.93
CA GLN A 116 18.17 20.57 23.12
C GLN A 116 19.40 21.49 23.27
N GLN A 117 19.91 21.65 24.49
CA GLN A 117 21.14 22.42 24.74
C GLN A 117 22.36 21.78 24.06
N ALA A 118 22.51 20.46 24.18
CA ALA A 118 23.58 19.72 23.52
C ALA A 118 23.52 19.88 21.99
N ARG A 119 22.32 19.76 21.39
CA ARG A 119 22.13 19.96 19.95
C ARG A 119 22.52 21.36 19.50
N ALA A 120 22.13 22.39 20.24
CA ALA A 120 22.50 23.77 19.95
C ALA A 120 24.02 23.98 20.05
N ALA A 121 24.68 23.34 21.03
CA ALA A 121 26.12 23.47 21.25
C ALA A 121 26.97 22.83 20.14
N VAL A 122 26.51 21.73 19.54
CA VAL A 122 27.27 20.98 18.51
C VAL A 122 26.89 21.31 17.07
N SER A 123 25.77 22.01 16.87
CA SER A 123 25.34 22.42 15.52
C SER A 123 26.15 23.60 15.03
N ALA A 124 26.59 23.56 13.78
CA ALA A 124 27.12 24.77 13.14
C ALA A 124 25.98 25.80 12.96
N PRO A 125 26.27 27.12 12.99
CA PRO A 125 25.24 28.14 12.82
C PRO A 125 24.40 27.96 11.54
N ASP A 126 25.04 27.57 10.44
CA ASP A 126 24.37 27.34 9.16
C ASP A 126 23.48 26.09 9.18
N GLU A 127 23.86 25.03 9.90
CA GLU A 127 23.06 23.81 10.05
C GLU A 127 21.80 24.08 10.89
N LEU A 128 21.94 24.83 11.98
CA LEU A 128 20.82 25.23 12.84
C LEU A 128 19.82 26.06 12.02
N LYS A 129 20.32 27.10 11.34
CA LYS A 129 19.53 27.99 10.50
C LYS A 129 18.84 27.24 9.36
N ALA A 130 19.55 26.36 8.68
CA ALA A 130 18.98 25.50 7.63
C ALA A 130 17.81 24.67 8.15
N ARG A 131 17.97 24.03 9.31
CA ARG A 131 16.94 23.18 9.91
C ARG A 131 15.70 23.99 10.29
N GLU A 132 15.89 25.12 10.98
CA GLU A 132 14.79 26.00 11.38
C GLU A 132 14.00 26.49 10.16
N ASN A 133 14.70 27.02 9.17
CA ASN A 133 14.07 27.50 7.95
C ASN A 133 13.35 26.39 7.17
N ALA A 134 13.94 25.19 7.07
CA ALA A 134 13.32 24.05 6.38
C ALA A 134 12.03 23.59 7.07
N LEU A 135 11.99 23.60 8.40
CA LEU A 135 10.80 23.28 9.19
C LEU A 135 9.74 24.38 9.09
N GLU A 136 10.13 25.65 9.02
CA GLU A 136 9.22 26.78 8.84
C GLU A 136 8.42 26.65 7.53
N VAL A 137 9.09 26.32 6.42
CA VAL A 137 8.44 26.19 5.10
C VAL A 137 7.80 24.81 4.86
N TYR A 138 8.11 23.81 5.69
CA TYR A 138 7.70 22.41 5.48
C TYR A 138 6.19 22.25 5.25
N LEU A 139 5.35 22.89 6.10
CA LEU A 139 3.90 22.73 6.01
C LEU A 139 3.32 23.28 4.72
N GLU A 140 3.84 24.40 4.22
CA GLU A 140 3.42 24.96 2.94
C GLU A 140 3.85 24.05 1.79
N LYS A 141 5.10 23.56 1.81
CA LYS A 141 5.62 22.63 0.81
C LYS A 141 4.84 21.31 0.78
N LEU A 142 4.50 20.76 1.95
CA LEU A 142 3.65 19.58 2.07
C LEU A 142 2.26 19.84 1.46
N LYS A 143 1.61 20.97 1.79
CA LYS A 143 0.30 21.32 1.21
C LYS A 143 0.36 21.47 -0.31
N ALA A 144 1.38 22.13 -0.83
CA ALA A 144 1.57 22.29 -2.28
C ALA A 144 1.81 20.95 -2.97
N HIS A 145 2.61 20.07 -2.36
CA HIS A 145 2.92 18.74 -2.86
C HIS A 145 1.71 17.79 -2.80
N SER A 146 0.91 17.86 -1.73
CA SER A 146 -0.28 17.03 -1.56
C SER A 146 -1.50 17.56 -2.30
N LYS A 147 -1.50 18.82 -2.74
CA LYS A 147 -2.63 19.45 -3.45
C LYS A 147 -3.15 18.60 -4.63
N PRO A 148 -2.32 18.07 -5.55
CA PRO A 148 -2.82 17.23 -6.63
C PRO A 148 -3.48 15.93 -6.14
N LEU A 149 -3.00 15.35 -5.03
CA LEU A 149 -3.59 14.15 -4.41
C LEU A 149 -4.93 14.48 -3.75
N ILE A 150 -5.01 15.62 -3.06
CA ILE A 150 -6.24 16.13 -2.46
C ILE A 150 -7.27 16.44 -3.56
N GLU A 151 -6.88 17.16 -4.60
CA GLU A 151 -7.75 17.49 -5.75
C GLU A 151 -8.18 16.21 -6.50
N ALA A 152 -7.29 15.24 -6.66
CA ALA A 152 -7.65 13.94 -7.22
C ALA A 152 -8.65 13.20 -6.32
N GLY A 153 -8.46 13.26 -5.00
CA GLY A 153 -9.42 12.78 -4.01
C GLY A 153 -10.76 13.50 -4.12
N GLU A 154 -10.80 14.82 -4.08
CA GLU A 154 -12.00 15.66 -4.23
C GLU A 154 -12.73 15.40 -5.55
N ARG A 155 -11.99 15.23 -6.64
CA ARG A 155 -12.58 14.83 -7.92
C ARG A 155 -13.19 13.44 -7.82
N TYR A 156 -12.47 12.50 -7.22
CA TYR A 156 -12.94 11.15 -6.95
C TYR A 156 -14.21 11.16 -6.08
N TRP A 157 -14.35 12.13 -5.17
CA TRP A 157 -15.54 12.34 -4.34
C TRP A 157 -16.72 12.95 -5.10
N THR A 158 -16.47 13.80 -6.08
CA THR A 158 -17.51 14.58 -6.77
C THR A 158 -17.92 14.02 -8.13
N HIS A 159 -17.09 13.17 -8.73
CA HIS A 159 -17.30 12.60 -10.05
C HIS A 159 -17.00 11.10 -10.01
N PRO A 160 -17.82 10.25 -10.67
CA PRO A 160 -17.48 8.84 -10.79
C PRO A 160 -16.15 8.69 -11.54
N PRO A 161 -15.29 7.73 -11.15
CA PRO A 161 -14.11 7.38 -11.93
C PRO A 161 -14.48 7.04 -13.38
N ASP A 162 -13.57 7.26 -14.33
CA ASP A 162 -13.84 7.04 -15.77
C ASP A 162 -14.41 5.65 -16.07
N TRP A 163 -13.98 4.61 -15.36
CA TRP A 163 -14.48 3.25 -15.55
C TRP A 163 -15.93 3.09 -15.06
N VAL A 164 -16.30 3.78 -13.97
CA VAL A 164 -17.67 3.83 -13.44
C VAL A 164 -18.55 4.65 -14.38
N GLN A 165 -18.08 5.81 -14.84
CA GLN A 165 -18.82 6.64 -15.80
C GLN A 165 -19.13 5.85 -17.08
N LYS A 166 -18.16 5.08 -17.62
CA LYS A 166 -18.38 4.20 -18.77
C LYS A 166 -19.47 3.15 -18.55
N ILE A 167 -19.62 2.64 -17.33
CA ILE A 167 -20.70 1.71 -16.97
C ILE A 167 -22.03 2.46 -16.96
N LEU A 168 -22.07 3.63 -16.30
CA LEU A 168 -23.28 4.45 -16.18
C LEU A 168 -23.81 4.95 -17.54
N ASP A 169 -22.92 5.25 -18.48
CA ASP A 169 -23.24 5.72 -19.84
C ASP A 169 -23.71 4.59 -20.77
N ARG A 170 -23.50 3.32 -20.38
CA ARG A 170 -23.87 2.16 -21.18
C ARG A 170 -25.34 1.83 -21.07
N GLU A 171 -25.96 1.43 -22.18
CA GLU A 171 -27.29 0.80 -22.15
C GLU A 171 -27.24 -0.52 -21.35
N GLY A 172 -28.18 -0.70 -20.43
CA GLY A 172 -28.24 -1.84 -19.51
C GLY A 172 -27.30 -1.77 -18.31
N LYS A 173 -26.24 -0.93 -18.34
CA LYS A 173 -25.28 -0.67 -17.25
C LYS A 173 -24.59 -1.91 -16.66
N GLY A 174 -24.76 -3.08 -17.28
CA GLY A 174 -24.21 -4.33 -16.79
C GLY A 174 -22.69 -4.27 -16.63
N TRP A 175 -22.17 -4.89 -15.58
CA TRP A 175 -20.74 -5.07 -15.37
C TRP A 175 -20.43 -6.23 -14.41
N GLY A 176 -19.40 -7.02 -14.70
CA GLY A 176 -18.93 -8.03 -13.75
C GLY A 176 -18.19 -9.20 -14.40
N TYR A 177 -18.42 -10.40 -13.89
CA TYR A 177 -17.62 -11.58 -14.21
C TYR A 177 -18.49 -12.82 -14.42
N VAL A 178 -17.95 -13.78 -15.18
CA VAL A 178 -18.31 -15.19 -15.03
C VAL A 178 -17.52 -15.76 -13.85
N ILE A 179 -18.21 -16.41 -12.92
CA ILE A 179 -17.61 -17.00 -11.73
C ILE A 179 -17.87 -18.50 -11.73
N TYR A 180 -16.81 -19.28 -11.92
CA TYR A 180 -16.83 -20.72 -11.78
C TYR A 180 -16.70 -21.11 -10.31
N ARG A 181 -17.53 -22.07 -9.90
CA ARG A 181 -17.47 -22.66 -8.57
C ARG A 181 -17.79 -24.16 -8.62
N PRO A 182 -17.25 -24.96 -7.70
CA PRO A 182 -17.53 -26.39 -7.69
C PRO A 182 -19.00 -26.66 -7.38
N SER A 183 -19.56 -27.63 -8.08
CA SER A 183 -20.86 -28.21 -7.80
C SER A 183 -20.82 -28.89 -6.43
N ILE A 184 -21.78 -28.54 -5.57
CA ILE A 184 -21.90 -29.11 -4.22
C ILE A 184 -23.01 -30.14 -4.12
N ILE A 185 -23.61 -30.55 -5.24
CA ILE A 185 -24.81 -31.40 -5.26
C ILE A 185 -24.52 -32.76 -4.60
N HIS A 186 -23.37 -33.33 -4.90
CA HIS A 186 -22.95 -34.67 -4.46
C HIS A 186 -22.13 -34.67 -3.16
N GLU A 187 -21.91 -33.50 -2.55
CA GLU A 187 -21.13 -33.36 -1.32
C GLU A 187 -21.91 -33.78 -0.06
N GLU A 188 -21.17 -34.13 1.00
CA GLU A 188 -21.71 -34.37 2.34
C GLU A 188 -22.36 -33.09 2.92
N GLU A 189 -23.31 -33.23 3.85
CA GLU A 189 -24.06 -32.07 4.36
C GLU A 189 -23.16 -31.06 5.11
N SER A 190 -22.16 -31.54 5.86
CA SER A 190 -21.16 -30.68 6.50
C SER A 190 -20.37 -29.84 5.49
N THR A 191 -19.99 -30.43 4.36
CA THR A 191 -19.33 -29.74 3.25
C THR A 191 -20.25 -28.73 2.58
N LYS A 192 -21.53 -29.06 2.41
CA LYS A 192 -22.56 -28.14 1.90
C LYS A 192 -22.75 -26.95 2.83
N GLU A 193 -22.79 -27.16 4.14
CA GLU A 193 -22.89 -26.08 5.14
C GLU A 193 -21.68 -25.15 5.09
N ALA A 194 -20.47 -25.70 5.02
CA ALA A 194 -19.24 -24.91 4.87
C ALA A 194 -19.25 -24.05 3.59
N TRP A 195 -19.72 -24.63 2.48
CA TRP A 195 -19.90 -23.88 1.23
C TRP A 195 -20.97 -22.81 1.34
N ARG A 196 -22.12 -23.08 1.98
CA ARG A 196 -23.15 -22.07 2.23
C ARG A 196 -22.58 -20.90 3.02
N ALA A 197 -21.83 -21.15 4.10
CA ALA A 197 -21.19 -20.08 4.89
C ALA A 197 -20.20 -19.26 4.05
N CYS A 198 -19.33 -19.94 3.29
CA CYS A 198 -18.40 -19.27 2.37
C CYS A 198 -19.13 -18.42 1.32
N TRP A 199 -20.25 -18.92 0.77
CA TRP A 199 -21.05 -18.22 -0.22
C TRP A 199 -21.84 -17.07 0.37
N ASP A 200 -22.40 -17.20 1.56
CA ASP A 200 -23.11 -16.13 2.24
C ASP A 200 -22.15 -14.97 2.52
N TYR A 201 -20.94 -15.27 3.00
CA TYR A 201 -19.91 -14.25 3.20
C TYR A 201 -19.38 -13.67 1.87
N PHE A 202 -19.20 -14.49 0.84
CA PHE A 202 -18.84 -14.00 -0.50
C PHE A 202 -19.95 -13.07 -1.04
N ASN A 203 -21.21 -13.45 -0.94
CA ASN A 203 -22.36 -12.64 -1.34
C ASN A 203 -22.47 -11.35 -0.52
N GLU A 204 -22.18 -11.40 0.78
CA GLU A 204 -22.09 -10.22 1.63
C GLU A 204 -21.01 -9.26 1.08
N LEU A 205 -19.81 -9.79 0.80
CA LEU A 205 -18.71 -9.01 0.21
C LEU A 205 -19.08 -8.41 -1.15
N LEU A 206 -19.84 -9.15 -1.96
CA LEU A 206 -20.36 -8.70 -3.24
C LEU A 206 -21.48 -7.66 -3.09
N SER A 207 -22.20 -7.67 -1.97
CA SER A 207 -23.26 -6.70 -1.68
C SER A 207 -22.73 -5.39 -1.10
N PHE A 208 -21.47 -5.36 -0.64
CA PHE A 208 -20.83 -4.08 -0.37
C PHE A 208 -20.74 -3.25 -1.65
N HIS A 209 -21.04 -1.95 -1.51
CA HIS A 209 -20.66 -0.98 -2.51
C HIS A 209 -19.16 -1.14 -2.81
N PRO A 210 -18.72 -0.90 -4.05
CA PRO A 210 -17.29 -0.75 -4.30
C PRO A 210 -16.71 0.24 -3.27
N VAL A 211 -15.89 -0.31 -2.36
CA VAL A 211 -15.45 0.26 -1.06
C VAL A 211 -14.95 1.70 -1.18
N THR A 212 -14.50 2.05 -2.37
CA THR A 212 -13.94 3.36 -2.64
C THR A 212 -15.00 4.46 -2.84
N MET A 213 -16.31 4.21 -3.01
CA MET A 213 -17.32 5.26 -3.30
C MET A 213 -18.35 5.52 -2.16
N PRO A 214 -18.05 6.34 -1.13
CA PRO A 214 -18.98 6.65 -0.03
C PRO A 214 -20.20 7.51 -0.39
N PHE A 215 -20.39 7.92 -1.65
CA PHE A 215 -21.61 8.60 -2.06
C PHE A 215 -22.59 7.62 -2.72
N LEU A 216 -23.68 7.38 -1.99
CA LEU A 216 -24.75 6.41 -2.24
C LEU A 216 -25.30 6.44 -3.67
N GLU A 217 -25.42 7.61 -4.32
CA GLU A 217 -26.16 7.70 -5.58
C GLU A 217 -25.49 6.96 -6.76
N PHE A 218 -24.15 6.97 -6.84
CA PHE A 218 -23.44 6.22 -7.89
C PHE A 218 -23.19 4.78 -7.47
N GLY A 219 -22.88 4.56 -6.19
CA GLY A 219 -22.64 3.24 -5.61
C GLY A 219 -23.84 2.32 -5.76
N GLU A 220 -25.05 2.81 -5.47
CA GLU A 220 -26.31 2.07 -5.66
C GLU A 220 -26.55 1.75 -7.14
N LYS A 221 -26.41 2.76 -8.03
CA LYS A 221 -26.64 2.59 -9.48
C LYS A 221 -25.76 1.52 -10.12
N ILE A 222 -24.48 1.46 -9.73
CA ILE A 222 -23.59 0.40 -10.23
C ILE A 222 -23.80 -0.91 -9.49
N GLN A 223 -24.11 -0.90 -8.19
CA GLN A 223 -24.40 -2.13 -7.46
C GLN A 223 -25.57 -2.90 -8.09
N ASP A 224 -26.67 -2.23 -8.40
CA ASP A 224 -27.87 -2.86 -8.97
C ASP A 224 -27.64 -3.43 -10.38
N SER A 225 -26.60 -2.98 -11.06
CA SER A 225 -26.23 -3.43 -12.41
C SER A 225 -25.03 -4.39 -12.42
N LYS A 226 -24.58 -4.84 -11.25
CA LYS A 226 -23.52 -5.84 -11.11
C LYS A 226 -24.02 -7.20 -11.59
N ILE A 227 -23.27 -7.81 -12.50
CA ILE A 227 -23.54 -9.13 -13.08
C ILE A 227 -22.58 -10.14 -12.49
N ILE A 228 -23.14 -11.18 -11.88
CA ILE A 228 -22.40 -12.31 -11.33
C ILE A 228 -22.99 -13.56 -11.95
N ASP A 229 -22.37 -14.03 -13.04
CA ASP A 229 -22.82 -15.20 -13.78
C ASP A 229 -22.13 -16.44 -13.21
N PHE A 230 -22.79 -17.11 -12.27
CA PHE A 230 -22.27 -18.31 -11.63
C PHE A 230 -22.38 -19.52 -12.56
N VAL A 231 -21.28 -20.25 -12.69
CA VAL A 231 -21.21 -21.52 -13.42
C VAL A 231 -20.73 -22.61 -12.47
N ASP A 232 -21.61 -23.54 -12.17
CA ASP A 232 -21.27 -24.72 -11.39
C ASP A 232 -20.48 -25.69 -12.27
N TYR A 233 -19.37 -26.22 -11.74
CA TYR A 233 -18.57 -27.24 -12.41
C TYR A 233 -18.35 -28.45 -11.52
N GLU A 234 -18.40 -29.65 -12.11
CA GLU A 234 -18.07 -30.88 -11.39
C GLU A 234 -16.56 -30.98 -11.18
N PRO A 235 -16.06 -31.40 -10.00
CA PRO A 235 -14.62 -31.50 -9.70
C PRO A 235 -13.84 -32.36 -10.71
N GLU A 236 -14.51 -33.30 -11.37
CA GLU A 236 -13.97 -34.16 -12.43
C GLU A 236 -13.72 -33.42 -13.75
N MET A 237 -14.18 -32.17 -13.90
CA MET A 237 -13.81 -31.32 -15.03
C MET A 237 -12.33 -30.96 -14.97
N GLY A 238 -11.49 -31.80 -15.58
CA GLY A 238 -10.24 -31.51 -16.32
C GLY A 238 -9.25 -30.44 -15.85
N GLY A 239 -9.39 -29.89 -14.64
CA GLY A 239 -8.66 -28.71 -14.17
C GLY A 239 -9.02 -27.40 -14.89
N VAL A 240 -8.16 -26.41 -14.71
CA VAL A 240 -8.35 -25.04 -15.19
C VAL A 240 -8.49 -24.94 -16.73
N ASP A 241 -7.88 -25.84 -17.48
CA ASP A 241 -7.92 -25.78 -18.95
C ASP A 241 -9.31 -26.07 -19.51
N GLN A 242 -10.08 -26.92 -18.83
CA GLN A 242 -11.47 -27.16 -19.19
C GLN A 242 -12.34 -25.93 -18.91
N LEU A 243 -12.09 -25.23 -17.79
CA LEU A 243 -12.77 -23.97 -17.48
C LEU A 243 -12.43 -22.88 -18.50
N ARG A 244 -11.17 -22.79 -18.92
CA ARG A 244 -10.75 -21.88 -20.00
C ARG A 244 -11.49 -22.19 -21.30
N GLN A 245 -11.59 -23.47 -21.66
CA GLN A 245 -12.29 -23.87 -22.89
C GLN A 245 -13.80 -23.57 -22.82
N ASP A 246 -14.46 -23.88 -21.70
CA ASP A 246 -15.87 -23.56 -21.50
C ASP A 246 -16.11 -22.04 -21.56
N PHE A 247 -15.26 -21.25 -20.91
CA PHE A 247 -15.37 -19.80 -20.95
C PHE A 247 -15.17 -19.24 -22.37
N ARG A 248 -14.18 -19.74 -23.12
CA ARG A 248 -13.98 -19.36 -24.53
C ARG A 248 -15.20 -19.71 -25.38
N ASP A 249 -15.78 -20.89 -25.18
CA ASP A 249 -17.00 -21.29 -25.88
C ASP A 249 -18.18 -20.35 -25.55
N ARG A 250 -18.35 -19.96 -24.28
CA ARG A 250 -19.34 -18.95 -23.88
C ARG A 250 -19.10 -17.60 -24.52
N ARG A 251 -17.86 -17.13 -24.47
CA ARG A 251 -17.45 -15.85 -25.03
C ARG A 251 -17.65 -15.79 -26.55
N ASP A 252 -17.22 -16.83 -27.25
CA ASP A 252 -17.04 -16.79 -28.71
C ASP A 252 -18.26 -17.37 -29.46
N LYS A 253 -19.01 -18.32 -28.87
CA LYS A 253 -20.16 -18.97 -29.52
C LYS A 253 -21.50 -18.43 -29.02
N TYR A 254 -21.67 -18.28 -27.71
CA TYR A 254 -22.96 -17.91 -27.11
C TYR A 254 -23.08 -16.40 -26.83
N GLY A 255 -21.94 -15.72 -26.68
CA GLY A 255 -21.86 -14.34 -26.23
C GLY A 255 -21.97 -14.26 -24.70
N LEU A 256 -21.21 -13.34 -24.11
CA LEU A 256 -21.36 -12.99 -22.69
C LEU A 256 -22.43 -11.91 -22.53
N GLN A 257 -23.00 -11.81 -21.34
CA GLN A 257 -23.89 -10.69 -21.01
C GLN A 257 -23.16 -9.34 -21.19
N PRO A 258 -23.82 -8.31 -21.74
CA PRO A 258 -23.20 -6.99 -21.90
C PRO A 258 -22.65 -6.47 -20.57
N GLY A 259 -21.33 -6.23 -20.49
CA GLY A 259 -20.70 -5.77 -19.24
C GLY A 259 -19.77 -6.77 -18.58
N VAL A 260 -20.00 -8.06 -18.82
CA VAL A 260 -19.15 -9.11 -18.30
C VAL A 260 -17.81 -9.08 -19.04
N LEU A 261 -16.71 -9.15 -18.28
CA LEU A 261 -15.38 -9.11 -18.85
C LEU A 261 -15.10 -10.38 -19.66
N SER A 262 -14.51 -10.20 -20.85
CA SER A 262 -14.24 -11.29 -21.80
C SER A 262 -12.77 -11.73 -21.81
N ASN A 263 -11.91 -11.01 -21.11
CA ASN A 263 -10.47 -11.23 -21.00
C ASN A 263 -10.05 -11.83 -19.65
N VAL A 264 -10.99 -12.11 -18.75
CA VAL A 264 -10.75 -12.73 -17.46
C VAL A 264 -12.02 -13.38 -16.94
N PHE A 265 -11.90 -14.53 -16.30
CA PHE A 265 -12.96 -15.12 -15.49
C PHE A 265 -12.46 -15.47 -14.10
N ILE A 266 -13.38 -15.66 -13.17
CA ILE A 266 -13.04 -15.96 -11.78
C ILE A 266 -13.34 -17.44 -11.50
N ASN A 267 -12.44 -18.12 -10.81
CA ASN A 267 -12.68 -19.43 -10.24
C ASN A 267 -12.56 -19.36 -8.72
N VAL A 268 -13.56 -19.86 -8.02
CA VAL A 268 -13.58 -19.96 -6.57
C VAL A 268 -13.48 -21.44 -6.19
N PRO A 269 -12.26 -21.95 -5.99
CA PRO A 269 -12.05 -23.37 -5.77
C PRO A 269 -12.25 -23.74 -4.29
N THR A 270 -12.21 -25.04 -3.96
CA THR A 270 -12.39 -25.53 -2.57
C THR A 270 -11.40 -24.92 -1.58
N GLU A 271 -10.19 -24.57 -2.02
CA GLU A 271 -9.19 -23.95 -1.16
C GLU A 271 -9.63 -22.55 -0.69
N CYS A 272 -10.48 -21.84 -1.45
CA CYS A 272 -11.06 -20.57 -0.98
C CYS A 272 -11.96 -20.80 0.24
N ARG A 273 -12.82 -21.82 0.18
CA ARG A 273 -13.68 -22.21 1.32
C ARG A 273 -12.83 -22.58 2.53
N ASP A 274 -11.77 -23.36 2.33
CA ASP A 274 -10.94 -23.81 3.44
C ASP A 274 -10.22 -22.64 4.13
N THR A 275 -9.78 -21.64 3.35
CA THR A 275 -9.23 -20.40 3.93
C THR A 275 -10.26 -19.56 4.67
N HIS A 276 -11.53 -19.58 4.25
CA HIS A 276 -12.61 -18.88 4.93
C HIS A 276 -12.88 -19.46 6.33
N LEU A 277 -12.67 -20.76 6.53
CA LEU A 277 -12.85 -21.43 7.82
C LEU A 277 -11.67 -21.24 8.79
N GLY A 278 -10.59 -20.59 8.33
CA GLY A 278 -9.38 -20.35 9.13
C GLY A 278 -9.55 -19.26 10.20
N PRO A 279 -8.57 -19.14 11.12
CA PRO A 279 -8.58 -18.11 12.18
C PRO A 279 -8.50 -16.68 11.63
N PHE A 280 -8.01 -16.52 10.40
CA PHE A 280 -7.97 -15.27 9.67
C PHE A 280 -8.66 -15.48 8.31
N PRO A 281 -9.99 -15.31 8.23
CA PRO A 281 -10.74 -15.56 7.01
C PRO A 281 -10.31 -14.55 5.94
N TYR A 282 -9.48 -15.00 4.99
CA TYR A 282 -9.13 -14.23 3.82
C TYR A 282 -9.79 -14.86 2.60
N ASN A 283 -10.86 -14.23 2.12
CA ASN A 283 -11.53 -14.69 0.92
C ASN A 283 -10.75 -14.27 -0.33
N TRP A 284 -10.28 -15.26 -1.08
CA TRP A 284 -9.57 -15.05 -2.34
C TRP A 284 -10.15 -15.94 -3.43
N ALA A 285 -10.01 -15.51 -4.68
CA ALA A 285 -10.38 -16.28 -5.84
C ALA A 285 -9.22 -16.29 -6.85
N TRP A 286 -9.24 -17.22 -7.78
CA TRP A 286 -8.37 -17.18 -8.95
C TRP A 286 -9.00 -16.31 -10.02
N ALA A 287 -8.35 -15.22 -10.40
CA ALA A 287 -8.55 -14.60 -11.71
C ALA A 287 -7.75 -15.39 -12.75
N ILE A 288 -8.39 -15.79 -13.85
CA ILE A 288 -7.80 -16.68 -14.85
C ILE A 288 -7.83 -16.01 -16.22
N ASP A 289 -6.69 -16.03 -16.89
CA ASP A 289 -6.55 -15.67 -18.29
C ASP A 289 -7.16 -16.79 -19.16
N PRO A 290 -8.27 -16.53 -19.87
CA PRO A 290 -8.90 -17.52 -20.73
C PRO A 290 -8.08 -17.85 -21.97
N ASP A 291 -7.15 -17.00 -22.37
CA ASP A 291 -6.35 -17.14 -23.59
C ASP A 291 -4.90 -17.57 -23.29
N TRP A 292 -4.61 -17.96 -22.05
CA TRP A 292 -3.33 -18.58 -21.69
C TRP A 292 -3.07 -19.84 -22.53
N SER A 293 -1.89 -19.89 -23.16
CA SER A 293 -1.58 -20.88 -24.19
C SER A 293 -0.56 -21.95 -23.77
N LEU A 294 0.14 -21.76 -22.66
CA LEU A 294 1.13 -22.72 -22.17
C LEU A 294 0.45 -23.81 -21.31
N PRO A 295 0.92 -25.07 -21.38
CA PRO A 295 0.40 -26.16 -20.56
C PRO A 295 0.81 -26.05 -19.07
N GLY A 296 1.57 -25.01 -18.72
CA GLY A 296 2.07 -24.76 -17.38
C GLY A 296 2.58 -23.32 -17.22
N PRO A 297 3.34 -23.05 -16.15
CA PRO A 297 3.99 -21.76 -15.94
C PRO A 297 4.96 -21.39 -17.08
N ASP A 298 5.08 -20.11 -17.37
CA ASP A 298 6.15 -19.58 -18.21
C ASP A 298 7.50 -19.53 -17.46
N ALA A 299 8.52 -18.94 -18.10
CA ALA A 299 9.87 -18.84 -17.54
C ALA A 299 9.92 -18.09 -16.20
N ASP A 300 8.99 -17.18 -15.96
CA ASP A 300 8.93 -16.37 -14.75
C ASP A 300 8.05 -17.05 -13.68
N GLY A 301 7.37 -18.14 -14.01
CA GLY A 301 6.49 -18.87 -13.09
C GLY A 301 5.02 -18.46 -13.16
N TYR A 302 4.65 -17.58 -14.10
CA TYR A 302 3.25 -17.21 -14.33
C TYR A 302 2.53 -18.29 -15.13
N ASP A 303 1.39 -18.79 -14.66
CA ASP A 303 0.65 -19.90 -15.28
C ASP A 303 -0.73 -19.50 -15.83
N GLY A 304 -0.92 -18.22 -16.09
CA GLY A 304 -2.19 -17.66 -16.55
C GLY A 304 -3.20 -17.44 -15.42
N ARG A 305 -2.79 -17.47 -14.14
CA ARG A 305 -3.68 -17.28 -12.99
C ARG A 305 -3.10 -16.32 -11.96
N VAL A 306 -3.98 -15.61 -11.27
CA VAL A 306 -3.64 -14.65 -10.23
C VAL A 306 -4.60 -14.78 -9.07
N LYS A 307 -4.08 -14.92 -7.84
CA LYS A 307 -4.92 -14.82 -6.65
C LYS A 307 -5.34 -13.36 -6.46
N VAL A 308 -6.61 -13.15 -6.18
CA VAL A 308 -7.19 -11.82 -5.93
C VAL A 308 -8.15 -11.91 -4.77
N THR A 309 -8.19 -10.91 -3.89
CA THR A 309 -9.21 -10.90 -2.83
C THR A 309 -10.57 -10.50 -3.38
N CYS A 310 -11.61 -11.02 -2.76
CA CYS A 310 -12.98 -10.77 -3.18
C CYS A 310 -13.34 -9.28 -3.11
N ALA A 311 -12.80 -8.57 -2.12
CA ALA A 311 -12.95 -7.12 -1.99
C ALA A 311 -12.35 -6.34 -3.18
N GLN A 312 -11.33 -6.86 -3.86
CA GLN A 312 -10.68 -6.17 -4.98
C GLN A 312 -11.30 -6.46 -6.34
N LEU A 313 -11.93 -7.63 -6.50
CA LEU A 313 -12.55 -8.08 -7.75
C LEU A 313 -13.41 -6.99 -8.38
N PHE A 314 -14.27 -6.34 -7.60
CA PHE A 314 -15.25 -5.37 -8.09
C PHE A 314 -14.83 -3.91 -7.90
N ASN A 315 -13.56 -3.66 -7.57
CA ASN A 315 -12.98 -2.33 -7.44
C ASN A 315 -11.85 -2.16 -8.48
N LYS A 316 -10.61 -2.09 -7.98
CA LYS A 316 -9.43 -1.83 -8.78
C LYS A 316 -9.20 -2.90 -9.85
N PHE A 317 -9.49 -4.16 -9.53
CA PHE A 317 -9.27 -5.26 -10.48
C PHE A 317 -10.19 -5.13 -11.70
N TYR A 318 -11.48 -4.84 -11.49
CA TYR A 318 -12.41 -4.59 -12.59
C TYR A 318 -11.98 -3.39 -13.43
N GLU A 319 -11.57 -2.27 -12.82
CA GLU A 319 -11.05 -1.11 -13.54
C GLU A 319 -9.88 -1.51 -14.47
N LEU A 320 -8.89 -2.20 -13.92
CA LEU A 320 -7.67 -2.58 -14.64
C LEU A 320 -8.01 -3.49 -15.84
N MET A 321 -8.86 -4.48 -15.63
CA MET A 321 -9.21 -5.46 -16.65
C MET A 321 -10.19 -4.91 -17.69
N SER A 322 -11.17 -4.10 -17.29
CA SER A 322 -12.15 -3.47 -18.19
C SER A 322 -11.52 -2.42 -19.10
N THR A 323 -10.51 -1.69 -18.61
CA THR A 323 -9.81 -0.68 -19.41
C THR A 323 -8.70 -1.26 -20.29
N LYS A 324 -8.36 -2.55 -20.12
CA LYS A 324 -7.25 -3.23 -20.81
C LYS A 324 -5.92 -2.48 -20.69
N LYS A 325 -5.76 -1.65 -19.65
CA LYS A 325 -4.54 -0.87 -19.38
C LYS A 325 -3.37 -1.77 -18.95
N VAL A 326 -3.69 -2.93 -18.39
CA VAL A 326 -2.72 -3.93 -17.91
C VAL A 326 -3.20 -5.33 -18.30
N THR A 327 -2.26 -6.26 -18.42
CA THR A 327 -2.54 -7.69 -18.59
C THR A 327 -2.60 -8.36 -17.23
N LEU A 328 -3.19 -9.56 -17.18
CA LEU A 328 -3.21 -10.36 -15.95
C LEU A 328 -1.79 -10.75 -15.51
N LYS A 329 -0.88 -11.03 -16.46
CA LYS A 329 0.56 -11.22 -16.19
C LYS A 329 1.18 -10.02 -15.50
N LYS A 330 0.91 -8.80 -15.96
CA LYS A 330 1.48 -7.60 -15.33
C LYS A 330 0.98 -7.42 -13.88
N ILE A 331 -0.29 -7.71 -13.63
CA ILE A 331 -0.84 -7.71 -12.26
C ILE A 331 -0.13 -8.77 -11.40
N TRP A 332 0.12 -9.96 -11.96
CA TRP A 332 0.87 -11.04 -11.30
C TRP A 332 2.32 -10.65 -10.97
N GLU A 333 3.06 -10.09 -11.94
CA GLU A 333 4.45 -9.67 -11.77
C GLU A 333 4.55 -8.65 -10.64
N GLU A 334 3.67 -7.65 -10.67
CA GLU A 334 3.67 -6.65 -9.64
C GLU A 334 3.30 -7.31 -8.27
N PHE A 335 2.36 -8.26 -8.21
CA PHE A 335 2.07 -9.01 -6.97
C PHE A 335 3.25 -9.77 -6.42
N HIS A 336 4.00 -10.41 -7.31
CA HIS A 336 5.16 -11.19 -6.95
C HIS A 336 6.23 -10.29 -6.33
N GLU A 337 6.50 -9.14 -6.95
CA GLU A 337 7.41 -8.12 -6.42
C GLU A 337 6.99 -7.64 -5.02
N VAL A 338 5.69 -7.35 -4.80
CA VAL A 338 5.22 -6.97 -3.46
C VAL A 338 5.44 -8.07 -2.45
N ASN A 339 5.02 -9.30 -2.78
CA ASN A 339 5.05 -10.42 -1.86
C ASN A 339 6.47 -10.80 -1.44
N GLU A 340 7.48 -10.61 -2.30
CA GLU A 340 8.89 -10.77 -1.92
C GLU A 340 9.34 -9.76 -0.85
N THR A 341 8.66 -8.62 -0.74
CA THR A 341 9.03 -7.54 0.19
C THR A 341 8.23 -7.53 1.50
N LEU A 342 7.20 -8.39 1.63
CA LEU A 342 6.34 -8.42 2.81
C LEU A 342 6.93 -9.32 3.92
N PRO A 343 7.03 -8.83 5.17
CA PRO A 343 7.56 -9.61 6.28
C PRO A 343 6.64 -10.77 6.70
N ASP A 344 5.33 -10.63 6.46
CA ASP A 344 4.31 -11.59 6.90
C ASP A 344 3.93 -12.63 5.83
N GLY A 345 4.76 -12.75 4.78
CA GLY A 345 4.56 -13.70 3.69
C GLY A 345 3.63 -13.20 2.57
N PRO A 346 3.34 -14.05 1.56
CA PRO A 346 2.65 -13.63 0.36
C PRO A 346 1.17 -13.34 0.66
N MET A 347 0.76 -12.10 0.40
CA MET A 347 -0.65 -11.72 0.41
C MET A 347 -1.30 -12.03 -0.94
N PRO A 348 -2.60 -12.41 -0.95
CA PRO A 348 -3.34 -12.65 -2.18
C PRO A 348 -3.65 -11.36 -2.95
N CYS A 349 -3.25 -10.16 -2.49
CA CYS A 349 -3.66 -8.90 -3.10
C CYS A 349 -2.91 -7.59 -2.70
N TRP A 350 -3.21 -6.47 -3.39
CA TRP A 350 -2.65 -5.12 -3.21
C TRP A 350 -3.45 -4.39 -2.14
N ILE A 351 -3.23 -4.64 -0.85
CA ILE A 351 -3.99 -3.88 0.17
C ILE A 351 -3.61 -2.37 0.08
N MET A 352 -2.40 -2.05 -0.39
CA MET A 352 -1.91 -0.69 -0.64
C MET A 352 -1.11 -0.63 -1.94
N SER A 353 -0.94 0.56 -2.54
CA SER A 353 -0.01 0.72 -3.66
C SER A 353 1.44 0.57 -3.16
N PRO A 354 2.14 -0.54 -3.47
CA PRO A 354 3.53 -0.80 -3.08
C PRO A 354 4.53 0.14 -3.77
N LYS A 355 4.06 0.96 -4.72
CA LYS A 355 4.89 1.90 -5.48
C LYS A 355 4.94 3.29 -4.85
N GLU A 356 4.34 3.50 -3.69
CA GLU A 356 4.64 4.71 -2.95
C GLU A 356 6.13 4.67 -2.58
N LYS A 357 6.90 5.45 -3.33
CA LYS A 357 8.32 5.70 -3.09
C LYS A 357 8.41 6.98 -2.28
N TRP A 358 9.41 7.06 -1.41
CA TRP A 358 9.74 8.31 -0.75
C TRP A 358 9.83 9.45 -1.79
N PRO A 359 9.21 10.62 -1.57
CA PRO A 359 8.65 11.12 -0.31
C PRO A 359 7.14 10.89 -0.14
N ASN A 360 6.54 9.92 -0.83
CA ASN A 360 5.09 9.63 -0.76
C ASN A 360 4.76 8.32 -0.04
N ASN A 361 5.78 7.59 0.40
CA ASN A 361 5.70 6.29 1.06
C ASN A 361 5.42 6.37 2.55
#